data_AF-A0A2V5UCI4-F1
#
_entry.id   AF-A0A2V5UCI4-F1
#
_cell.length_a   1.000
_cell.length_b   1.000
_cell.length_c   1.000
_cell.angle_alpha   90.00
_cell.angle_beta   90.00
_cell.angle_gamma   90.00
#
_symmetry.space_group_name_H-M   'P 1'
#
loop_
_entity.id
_entity.type
_entity.pdbx_description
1 polymer ?
#
loop_
_entity_poly.entity_id
_entity_poly.type
_entity_poly.pdbx_seq_one_letter_code
_entity_poly.pdbx_strand_id
1 'polypeptide(L)'
;KPGQRVDLIKMDIQGYELHALRGAQRVLLENQDIDLLLEFWPVGLAQAGVRWEELVELLQRLDMNLALVRTCGLVPFEARDVRNDISWYVNVFARRTRGQTRNRP
;
A
#
# COMPACT_ATOMS: atom_id res chain seq x y z
N LYS A 1 -19.31 4.41 17.79
CA LYS A 1 -19.82 3.95 16.47
C LYS A 1 -18.76 3.02 15.90
N PRO A 2 -19.09 1.80 15.45
CA PRO A 2 -18.14 1.01 14.66
C PRO A 2 -17.63 1.84 13.48
N GLY A 3 -16.40 1.59 13.01
CA GLY A 3 -15.89 2.25 11.82
C GLY A 3 -16.83 2.02 10.63
N GLN A 4 -17.11 3.08 9.87
CA GLN A 4 -17.81 2.92 8.59
C GLN A 4 -16.94 2.09 7.64
N ARG A 5 -17.60 1.33 6.76
CA ARG A 5 -16.94 0.57 5.69
C ARG A 5 -16.14 1.51 4.81
N VAL A 6 -14.87 1.17 4.58
CA VAL A 6 -13.95 1.87 3.66
C VAL A 6 -13.53 0.88 2.58
N ASP A 7 -13.88 1.18 1.33
CA ASP A 7 -13.53 0.39 0.15
C ASP A 7 -12.12 0.66 -0.37
N LEU A 8 -11.70 1.92 -0.31
CA LEU A 8 -10.45 2.39 -0.89
C LEU A 8 -9.88 3.51 -0.04
N ILE A 9 -8.57 3.46 0.20
CA ILE A 9 -7.79 4.63 0.62
C ILE A 9 -6.84 4.99 -0.51
N LYS A 10 -6.93 6.23 -1.00
CA LYS A 10 -5.84 6.85 -1.75
C LYS A 10 -4.98 7.65 -0.78
N MET A 11 -3.66 7.50 -0.88
CA MET A 11 -2.70 8.19 -0.03
C MET A 11 -1.56 8.74 -0.91
N ASP A 12 -1.37 10.04 -0.85
CA ASP A 12 -0.36 10.78 -1.60
C ASP A 12 0.08 11.92 -0.65
N ILE A 13 1.01 11.58 0.23
CA ILE A 13 1.45 12.44 1.34
C ILE A 13 2.97 12.56 1.37
N GLN A 14 3.60 12.43 0.19
CA GLN A 14 4.99 12.85 -0.07
C GLN A 14 6.01 12.12 0.83
N GLY A 15 5.82 10.82 1.06
CA GLY A 15 6.75 9.97 1.81
C GLY A 15 6.30 9.57 3.21
N TYR A 16 5.19 10.12 3.71
CA TYR A 16 4.66 9.76 5.03
C TYR A 16 3.71 8.56 5.01
N GLU A 17 3.60 7.82 3.90
CA GLU A 17 2.63 6.73 3.71
C GLU A 17 2.74 5.66 4.80
N LEU A 18 3.96 5.22 5.11
CA LEU A 18 4.18 4.22 6.16
C LEU A 18 3.74 4.72 7.55
N HIS A 19 3.94 5.99 7.85
CA HIS A 19 3.53 6.59 9.12
C HIS A 19 2.01 6.65 9.24
N ALA A 20 1.34 7.10 8.18
CA ALA A 20 -0.11 7.14 8.12
C ALA A 20 -0.74 5.75 8.20
N LEU A 21 -0.16 4.74 7.51
CA LEU A 21 -0.64 3.36 7.60
C LEU A 21 -0.46 2.76 9.02
N ARG A 22 0.65 3.07 9.71
CA ARG A 22 0.85 2.71 11.12
C ARG A 22 -0.24 3.32 12.02
N GLY A 23 -0.63 4.57 11.78
CA GLY A 23 -1.76 5.22 12.48
C GLY A 23 -3.14 4.68 12.10
N ALA A 24 -3.29 4.15 10.87
CA ALA A 24 -4.55 3.64 10.33
C ALA A 24 -4.79 2.14 10.59
N GLN A 25 -3.98 1.48 11.42
CA GLN A 25 -4.07 0.03 11.68
C GLN A 25 -5.49 -0.46 11.98
N ARG A 26 -6.23 0.25 12.83
CA ARG A 26 -7.62 -0.12 13.16
C ARG A 26 -8.52 -0.15 11.92
N VAL A 27 -8.40 0.86 11.04
CA VAL A 27 -9.18 0.92 9.79
C VAL A 27 -8.81 -0.24 8.87
N LEU A 28 -7.52 -0.54 8.73
CA LEU A 28 -7.03 -1.64 7.89
C LEU A 28 -7.47 -3.03 8.41
N LEU A 29 -7.58 -3.19 9.73
CA LEU A 29 -8.02 -4.43 10.37
C LEU A 29 -9.55 -4.60 10.35
N GLU A 30 -10.31 -3.52 10.56
CA GLU A 30 -11.77 -3.54 10.50
C GLU A 30 -12.30 -3.69 9.05
N ASN A 31 -11.53 -3.26 8.05
CA ASN A 31 -11.91 -3.32 6.62
C ASN A 31 -11.05 -4.35 5.86
N GLN A 32 -11.44 -5.62 5.94
CA GLN A 32 -10.70 -6.72 5.31
C GLN A 32 -10.71 -6.67 3.78
N ASP A 33 -11.72 -6.02 3.17
CA ASP A 33 -11.85 -5.88 1.71
C ASP A 33 -11.28 -4.54 1.18
N ILE A 34 -10.58 -3.76 2.02
CA ILE A 34 -10.02 -2.47 1.62
C ILE A 34 -8.90 -2.62 0.58
N ASP A 35 -8.97 -1.82 -0.47
CA ASP A 35 -7.88 -1.61 -1.42
C ASP A 35 -7.11 -0.33 -1.04
N LEU A 36 -5.81 -0.28 -1.35
CA LEU A 36 -4.97 0.90 -1.13
C LEU A 36 -4.36 1.36 -2.45
N LEU A 37 -4.35 2.67 -2.68
CA LEU A 37 -3.63 3.33 -3.78
C LEU A 37 -2.66 4.34 -3.19
N LEU A 38 -1.38 4.00 -3.17
CA LEU A 38 -0.35 4.75 -2.48
C LEU A 38 0.61 5.41 -3.49
N GLU A 39 1.01 6.64 -3.24
CA GLU A 39 2.27 7.13 -3.79
C GLU A 39 3.41 6.28 -3.23
N PHE A 40 4.30 5.84 -4.10
CA PHE A 40 5.51 5.12 -3.75
C PHE A 40 6.69 5.92 -4.27
N TRP A 41 7.31 6.65 -3.34
CA TRP A 41 8.45 7.51 -3.61
C TRP A 41 9.57 7.18 -2.60
N PRO A 42 10.55 6.33 -2.98
CA PRO A 42 11.61 5.89 -2.08
C PRO A 42 12.39 7.03 -1.43
N VAL A 43 12.67 8.09 -2.19
CA VAL A 43 13.35 9.27 -1.66
C VAL A 43 12.48 10.01 -0.64
N GLY A 44 11.19 10.17 -0.89
CA GLY A 44 10.25 10.75 0.08
C GLY A 44 10.15 9.94 1.37
N LEU A 45 10.04 8.62 1.26
CA LEU A 45 10.02 7.71 2.42
C LEU A 45 11.30 7.86 3.26
N ALA A 46 12.46 7.91 2.60
CA ALA A 46 13.74 8.12 3.26
C ALA A 46 13.82 9.50 3.95
N GLN A 47 13.29 10.55 3.32
CA GLN A 47 13.20 11.89 3.92
C GLN A 47 12.27 11.91 5.15
N ALA A 48 11.21 11.08 5.15
CA ALA A 48 10.36 10.86 6.31
C ALA A 48 10.98 9.93 7.37
N GLY A 49 12.22 9.48 7.19
CA GLY A 49 12.98 8.69 8.16
C GLY A 49 12.70 7.18 8.14
N VAL A 50 12.13 6.66 7.05
CA VAL A 50 11.82 5.24 6.89
C VAL A 50 12.33 4.66 5.58
N ARG A 51 12.55 3.34 5.54
CA ARG A 51 12.95 2.64 4.32
C ARG A 51 11.73 2.24 3.50
N TRP A 52 11.83 2.29 2.17
CA TRP A 52 10.73 1.86 1.30
C TRP A 52 10.40 0.38 1.46
N GLU A 53 11.40 -0.42 1.83
CA GLU A 53 11.27 -1.84 2.13
C GLU A 53 10.33 -2.05 3.34
N GLU A 54 10.38 -1.19 4.35
CA GLU A 54 9.49 -1.29 5.51
C GLU A 54 8.01 -1.09 5.12
N LEU A 55 7.75 -0.23 4.13
CA LEU A 55 6.40 -0.04 3.59
C LEU A 55 5.93 -1.31 2.86
N VAL A 56 6.79 -1.88 2.00
CA VAL A 56 6.50 -3.13 1.28
C VAL A 56 6.26 -4.27 2.26
N GLU A 57 7.13 -4.45 3.24
CA GLU A 57 7.00 -5.48 4.28
C GLU A 57 5.73 -5.29 5.11
N LEU A 58 5.35 -4.06 5.46
CA LEU A 58 4.09 -3.80 6.16
C LEU A 58 2.89 -4.27 5.33
N LEU A 59 2.85 -3.92 4.04
CA LEU A 59 1.75 -4.29 3.15
C LEU A 59 1.70 -5.81 2.93
N GLN A 60 2.85 -6.46 2.78
CA GLN A 60 2.95 -7.91 2.70
C GLN A 60 2.49 -8.61 3.98
N ARG A 61 2.84 -8.08 5.17
CA ARG A 61 2.33 -8.59 6.46
C ARG A 61 0.82 -8.43 6.63
N LEU A 62 0.17 -7.57 5.84
CA LEU A 62 -1.29 -7.42 5.79
C LEU A 62 -1.94 -8.32 4.73
N ASP A 63 -1.19 -9.30 4.20
CA ASP A 63 -1.57 -10.22 3.13
C ASP A 63 -1.92 -9.53 1.80
N MET A 64 -1.35 -8.34 1.57
CA MET A 64 -1.59 -7.57 0.35
C MET A 64 -0.56 -7.88 -0.74
N ASN A 65 -1.07 -8.19 -1.93
CA ASN A 65 -0.30 -8.16 -3.17
C ASN A 65 -0.16 -6.72 -3.64
N LEU A 66 1.01 -6.42 -4.21
CA LEU A 66 1.37 -5.09 -4.69
C LEU A 66 1.45 -5.10 -6.22
N ALA A 67 0.87 -4.09 -6.84
CA ALA A 67 0.97 -3.84 -8.27
C ALA A 67 1.34 -2.38 -8.53
N LEU A 68 2.19 -2.13 -9.52
CA LEU A 68 2.47 -0.80 -10.02
C LEU A 68 1.35 -0.36 -10.97
N VAL A 69 0.89 0.87 -10.82
CA VAL A 69 -0.05 1.50 -11.75
C VAL A 69 0.74 2.08 -12.92
N ARG A 70 0.49 1.54 -14.12
CA ARG A 70 1.10 1.98 -15.39
C ARG A 70 0.00 2.37 -16.38
N THR A 71 0.40 3.02 -17.47
CA THR A 71 -0.52 3.38 -18.57
C THR A 71 -1.15 2.15 -19.24
N CYS A 72 -0.48 1.00 -19.21
CA CYS A 72 -0.99 -0.27 -19.71
C CYS A 72 -1.82 -1.06 -18.67
N GLY A 73 -2.02 -0.52 -17.47
CA GLY A 73 -2.77 -1.17 -16.39
C GLY A 73 -1.91 -1.50 -15.17
N LEU A 74 -2.37 -2.49 -14.38
CA LEU A 74 -1.66 -2.97 -13.20
C LEU A 74 -0.63 -4.02 -13.59
N VAL A 75 0.63 -3.78 -13.26
CA VAL A 75 1.72 -4.76 -13.42
C VAL A 75 2.23 -5.18 -12.04
N PRO A 76 2.67 -6.43 -11.83
CA PRO A 76 3.20 -6.86 -10.55
C PRO A 76 4.30 -5.92 -10.04
N PHE A 77 4.28 -5.62 -8.73
CA PHE A 77 5.37 -4.90 -8.09
C PHE A 77 6.58 -5.82 -7.95
N GLU A 78 7.75 -5.33 -8.35
CA GLU A 78 9.01 -6.05 -8.28
C GLU A 78 10.06 -5.15 -7.63
N ALA A 79 10.69 -5.64 -6.55
CA ALA A 79 11.70 -4.88 -5.81
C ALA A 79 12.87 -4.42 -6.70
N ARG A 80 13.20 -5.20 -7.74
CA ARG A 80 14.25 -4.86 -8.73
C ARG A 80 13.95 -3.62 -9.57
N ASP A 81 12.69 -3.20 -9.64
CA ASP A 81 12.27 -2.04 -10.44
C ASP A 81 12.32 -0.73 -9.63
N VAL A 82 12.57 -0.81 -8.32
CA VAL A 82 12.65 0.34 -7.42
C VAL A 82 13.93 1.12 -7.66
N ARG A 83 13.81 2.45 -7.76
CA ARG A 83 14.96 3.36 -7.97
C ARG A 83 15.03 4.40 -6.86
N ASN A 84 16.23 4.62 -6.34
CA ASN A 84 16.51 5.69 -5.38
C ASN A 84 16.89 6.97 -6.13
N ASP A 85 15.94 7.51 -6.88
CA ASP A 85 16.07 8.76 -7.63
C ASP A 85 14.95 9.72 -7.22
N ILE A 86 15.28 11.00 -7.01
CA ILE A 86 14.31 12.00 -6.56
C ILE A 86 13.15 12.19 -7.55
N SER A 87 13.39 11.99 -8.83
CA SER A 87 12.41 12.06 -9.90
C SER A 87 11.61 10.78 -10.10
N TRP A 88 11.99 9.69 -9.43
CA TRP A 88 11.31 8.41 -9.55
C TRP A 88 10.26 8.23 -8.45
N TYR A 89 9.01 8.42 -8.83
CA TYR A 89 7.85 8.12 -8.02
C TYR A 89 6.82 7.39 -8.88
N VAL A 90 6.10 6.45 -8.28
CA VAL A 90 5.09 5.63 -8.94
C VAL A 90 3.89 5.45 -8.04
N ASN A 91 2.73 5.12 -8.59
CA ASN A 91 1.60 4.69 -7.77
C ASN A 91 1.66 3.18 -7.59
N VAL A 92 1.47 2.71 -6.36
CA VAL A 92 1.31 1.30 -6.01
C VAL A 92 -0.13 1.06 -5.60
N PHE A 93 -0.75 0.05 -6.22
CA PHE A 93 -2.03 -0.50 -5.82
C PHE A 93 -1.78 -1.74 -4.95
N ALA A 94 -2.29 -1.74 -3.72
CA ALA A 94 -2.18 -2.86 -2.79
C ALA A 94 -3.56 -3.43 -2.47
N ARG A 95 -3.67 -4.76 -2.53
CA ARG A 95 -4.92 -5.51 -2.36
C ARG A 95 -4.66 -6.84 -1.69
N ARG A 96 -5.51 -7.25 -0.75
CA ARG A 96 -5.42 -8.60 -0.18
C ARG A 96 -5.64 -9.69 -1.22
N THR A 97 -4.86 -10.76 -1.15
CA THR A 97 -5.13 -11.96 -1.95
C THR A 97 -6.50 -12.48 -1.55
N ARG A 98 -7.46 -12.46 -2.48
CA ARG A 98 -8.74 -13.13 -2.24
C ARG A 98 -8.48 -14.63 -2.25
N GLY A 99 -8.32 -15.22 -1.06
CA GLY A 99 -8.38 -16.67 -0.91
C GLY A 99 -9.73 -17.17 -1.44
N GLN A 100 -9.68 -18.24 -2.23
CA GLN A 100 -10.86 -19.04 -2.51
C GLN A 100 -11.58 -19.36 -1.19
N THR A 101 -12.89 -19.15 -1.17
CA THR A 101 -13.84 -19.52 -0.10
C THR A 101 -13.58 -18.94 1.30
N ARG A 102 -14.13 -17.75 1.57
CA ARG A 102 -14.77 -17.53 2.88
C ARG A 102 -16.17 -18.15 2.80
N ASN A 103 -16.28 -19.42 3.17
CA ASN A 103 -17.59 -19.96 3.61
C ASN A 103 -18.03 -19.08 4.78
N ARG A 104 -19.01 -18.21 4.55
CA ARG A 104 -19.74 -17.56 5.62
C ARG A 104 -20.73 -18.60 6.17
N PRO A 105 -20.79 -18.84 7.48
CA PRO A 105 -21.95 -19.51 8.07
C PRO A 105 -23.22 -18.68 7.87
#